data_AF-A0A937MUF2-F1
#
_entry.id   AF-A0A937MUF2-F1
#
_cell.length_a   1.000
_cell.length_b   1.000
_cell.length_c   1.000
_cell.angle_alpha   90.00
_cell.angle_beta   90.00
_cell.angle_gamma   90.00
#
_symmetry.space_group_name_H-M   'P 1'
#
loop_
_entity.id
_entity.type
_entity.pdbx_description
1 polymer ?
#
loop_
_entity_poly.entity_id
_entity_poly.type
_entity_poly.pdbx_seq_one_letter_code
_entity_poly.pdbx_strand_id
1 'polypeptide(L)'
;MKRKYLWRVMKHKIKNQMGFTLLELILAMSIVAIIVALGLGGVRLGISARDVGEQKVDTYQRLRIISEQLKQKLQSTYPVFVSQIDGVPGVTVPVSSKRILAFEGNVNSIRFVTFATPLTASDPTTLAHEVKFYIGEHPKTGQTGVILMERDISNGDVFSRIQPRSDSIQYFVLAENVAQMKFRYYQMKKLPPQEVEGPDKKALQFTGQWVDRIFMEQYEQSPASSNKTNNPTLDFEKANKISLPRAVEITIGITPQPKPGEEVEDEGLEPVFSPPIIVLLNSGMEFARPPIVKEADNEKA
;
A
#
# COMPACT_ATOMS: atom_id res chain seq x y z
N MET A 1 58.48 -91.83 15.88
CA MET A 1 57.21 -91.30 15.34
C MET A 1 56.67 -90.24 16.29
N LYS A 2 55.92 -89.25 15.80
CA LYS A 2 55.48 -87.99 16.47
C LYS A 2 56.45 -86.81 16.34
N ARG A 3 56.61 -86.48 15.07
CA ARG A 3 57.13 -85.24 14.49
C ARG A 3 55.94 -84.30 14.32
N LYS A 4 56.18 -82.98 14.46
CA LYS A 4 55.34 -81.86 13.98
C LYS A 4 54.03 -81.63 14.74
N TYR A 5 53.62 -80.36 14.78
CA TYR A 5 52.38 -79.83 15.38
C TYR A 5 52.40 -79.58 16.88
N LEU A 6 53.18 -78.58 17.33
CA LEU A 6 52.55 -77.42 17.99
C LEU A 6 53.48 -76.20 18.09
N TRP A 7 54.33 -75.96 17.09
CA TRP A 7 55.12 -74.73 16.97
C TRP A 7 54.27 -73.52 16.52
N ARG A 8 53.01 -73.44 16.95
CA ARG A 8 52.05 -72.41 16.53
C ARG A 8 51.41 -71.70 17.72
N VAL A 9 52.17 -71.53 18.81
CA VAL A 9 51.75 -70.69 19.95
C VAL A 9 52.83 -69.69 20.37
N MET A 10 53.91 -69.56 19.61
CA MET A 10 54.67 -68.31 19.60
C MET A 10 54.23 -67.49 18.40
N LYS A 11 52.97 -67.05 18.47
CA LYS A 11 52.53 -65.86 17.77
C LYS A 11 53.38 -64.73 18.33
N HIS A 12 54.56 -64.53 17.75
CA HIS A 12 55.30 -63.28 17.82
C HIS A 12 54.34 -62.24 17.24
N LYS A 13 53.42 -61.75 18.08
CA LYS A 13 52.96 -60.37 17.95
C LYS A 13 54.19 -59.55 18.29
N ILE A 14 55.07 -59.43 17.30
CA ILE A 14 55.91 -58.26 17.18
C ILE A 14 54.91 -57.12 17.26
N LYS A 15 54.86 -56.47 18.43
CA LYS A 15 54.27 -55.16 18.52
C LYS A 15 55.09 -54.33 17.55
N ASN A 16 54.58 -54.14 16.33
CA ASN A 16 55.01 -53.08 15.45
C ASN A 16 54.72 -51.78 16.21
N GLN A 17 55.68 -51.35 17.02
CA GLN A 17 55.83 -49.96 17.43
C GLN A 17 56.28 -49.21 16.17
N MET A 18 55.41 -49.15 15.16
CA MET A 18 55.62 -48.30 13.99
C MET A 18 55.34 -46.88 14.48
N GLY A 19 56.41 -46.13 14.70
CA GLY A 19 56.31 -44.68 14.87
C GLY A 19 55.65 -44.05 13.65
N PHE A 20 54.94 -42.95 13.86
CA PHE A 20 54.32 -42.18 12.78
C PHE A 20 55.39 -41.75 11.77
N THR A 21 55.13 -41.95 10.48
CA THR A 21 56.04 -41.43 9.46
C THR A 21 55.86 -39.91 9.34
N LEU A 22 56.94 -39.18 9.05
CA LEU A 22 56.87 -37.73 8.81
C LEU A 22 55.85 -37.38 7.71
N LEU A 23 55.77 -38.22 6.68
CA LEU A 23 54.83 -38.06 5.57
C LEU A 23 53.37 -38.19 6.03
N GLU A 24 53.08 -39.15 6.90
CA GLU A 24 51.74 -39.38 7.45
C GLU A 24 51.31 -38.23 8.39
N LEU A 25 52.26 -37.64 9.13
CA LEU A 25 52.02 -36.44 9.94
C LEU A 25 51.71 -35.22 9.06
N ILE A 26 52.51 -34.97 8.02
CA ILE A 26 52.30 -33.84 7.10
C ILE A 26 50.98 -34.00 6.34
N LEU A 27 50.65 -35.23 5.91
CA LEU A 27 49.39 -35.54 5.25
C LEU A 27 48.20 -35.26 6.18
N ALA A 28 48.26 -35.75 7.43
CA ALA A 28 47.21 -35.51 8.41
C ALA A 28 47.02 -34.02 8.70
N MET A 29 48.11 -33.26 8.90
CA MET A 29 48.04 -31.82 9.10
C MET A 29 47.48 -31.08 7.89
N SER A 30 47.82 -31.50 6.67
CA SER A 30 47.31 -30.89 5.44
C SER A 30 45.80 -31.12 5.29
N ILE A 31 45.32 -32.33 5.57
CA ILE A 31 43.88 -32.64 5.54
C ILE A 31 43.13 -31.80 6.58
N VAL A 32 43.66 -31.70 7.81
CA VAL A 32 43.05 -30.86 8.85
C VAL A 32 43.00 -29.39 8.42
N ALA A 33 44.09 -28.86 7.86
CA ALA A 33 44.12 -27.48 7.37
C ALA A 33 43.07 -27.23 6.27
N ILE A 34 42.90 -28.17 5.33
CA ILE A 34 41.87 -28.09 4.28
C ILE A 34 40.47 -28.12 4.89
N ILE A 35 40.21 -29.02 5.84
CA ILE A 35 38.91 -29.12 6.51
C ILE A 35 38.57 -27.81 7.23
N VAL A 36 39.54 -27.25 7.97
CA VAL A 36 39.35 -25.96 8.67
C VAL A 36 39.10 -24.84 7.67
N ALA A 37 39.87 -24.77 6.57
CA ALA A 37 39.69 -23.76 5.53
C ALA A 37 38.28 -23.84 4.88
N LEU A 38 37.81 -25.05 4.54
CA LEU A 38 36.47 -25.26 4.01
C LEU A 38 35.38 -24.92 5.02
N GLY A 39 35.58 -25.30 6.30
CA GLY A 39 34.66 -24.96 7.39
C GLY A 39 34.51 -23.45 7.57
N LEU A 40 35.63 -22.72 7.62
CA LEU A 40 35.63 -21.25 7.71
C LEU A 40 35.02 -20.60 6.47
N GLY A 41 35.29 -21.14 5.27
CA GLY A 41 34.67 -20.69 4.03
C GLY A 41 33.15 -20.86 4.05
N GLY A 42 32.65 -22.01 4.50
CA GLY A 42 31.22 -22.28 4.65
C GLY A 42 30.54 -21.35 5.66
N VAL A 43 31.19 -21.08 6.79
CA VAL A 43 30.67 -20.13 7.80
C VAL A 43 30.56 -18.71 7.21
N ARG A 44 31.60 -18.24 6.51
CA ARG A 44 31.58 -16.91 5.88
C ARG A 44 30.45 -16.79 4.85
N LEU A 45 30.30 -17.80 3.99
CA LEU A 45 29.21 -17.85 3.01
C LEU A 45 27.83 -17.86 3.69
N GLY A 46 27.68 -18.63 4.77
CA GLY A 46 26.44 -18.68 5.54
C GLY A 46 26.07 -17.32 6.15
N ILE A 47 27.04 -16.60 6.70
CA ILE A 47 26.83 -15.25 7.24
C ILE A 47 26.43 -14.29 6.12
N SER A 48 27.18 -14.23 5.02
CA SER A 48 26.87 -13.32 3.91
C SER A 48 25.51 -13.61 3.27
N ALA A 49 25.14 -14.88 3.11
CA ALA A 49 23.84 -15.27 2.59
C ALA A 49 22.69 -14.85 3.52
N ARG A 50 22.89 -14.99 4.83
CA ARG A 50 21.93 -14.53 5.83
C ARG A 50 21.76 -13.02 5.79
N ASP A 51 22.85 -12.26 5.76
CA ASP A 51 22.81 -10.79 5.79
C ASP A 51 22.07 -10.22 4.57
N VAL A 52 22.34 -10.76 3.37
CA VAL A 52 21.61 -10.38 2.14
C VAL A 52 20.12 -10.75 2.24
N GLY A 53 19.82 -11.91 2.84
CA GLY A 53 18.45 -12.33 3.14
C GLY A 53 17.73 -11.36 4.07
N GLU A 54 18.36 -10.98 5.19
CA GLU A 54 17.80 -10.05 6.17
C GLU A 54 17.52 -8.66 5.55
N GLN A 55 18.45 -8.12 4.76
CA GLN A 55 18.27 -6.83 4.05
C GLN A 55 17.10 -6.87 3.07
N LYS A 56 16.96 -7.97 2.32
CA LYS A 56 15.83 -8.16 1.39
C LYS A 56 14.52 -8.23 2.15
N VAL A 57 14.47 -8.98 3.25
CA VAL A 57 13.28 -9.10 4.10
C VAL A 57 12.86 -7.74 4.67
N ASP A 58 13.80 -6.94 5.20
CA ASP A 58 13.50 -5.59 5.71
C ASP A 58 12.87 -4.70 4.62
N THR A 59 13.46 -4.71 3.42
CA THR A 59 12.95 -3.95 2.26
C THR A 59 11.51 -4.34 1.92
N TYR A 60 11.21 -5.64 1.79
CA TYR A 60 9.83 -6.08 1.48
C TYR A 60 8.84 -5.83 2.63
N GLN A 61 9.29 -5.91 3.89
CA GLN A 61 8.45 -5.57 5.04
C GLN A 61 8.05 -4.10 5.00
N ARG A 62 8.98 -3.18 4.70
CA ARG A 62 8.68 -1.76 4.53
C ARG A 62 7.67 -1.53 3.40
N LEU A 63 7.88 -2.12 2.22
CA LEU A 63 6.92 -2.05 1.10
C LEU A 63 5.52 -2.50 1.52
N ARG A 64 5.44 -3.62 2.26
CA ARG A 64 4.17 -4.19 2.73
C ARG A 64 3.45 -3.24 3.69
N ILE A 65 4.16 -2.65 4.66
CA ILE A 65 3.56 -1.75 5.65
C ILE A 65 2.96 -0.53 4.95
N ILE A 66 3.72 0.13 4.06
CA ILE A 66 3.23 1.31 3.32
C ILE A 66 1.98 0.94 2.49
N SER A 67 2.06 -0.19 1.79
CA SER A 67 1.00 -0.67 0.92
C SER A 67 -0.30 -0.97 1.68
N GLU A 68 -0.20 -1.62 2.84
CA GLU A 68 -1.38 -1.92 3.66
C GLU A 68 -1.98 -0.67 4.29
N GLN A 69 -1.18 0.29 4.75
CA GLN A 69 -1.70 1.58 5.27
C GLN A 69 -2.48 2.34 4.19
N LEU A 70 -1.94 2.40 2.98
CA LEU A 70 -2.58 3.05 1.84
C LEU A 70 -3.86 2.29 1.41
N LYS A 71 -3.79 0.97 1.31
CA LYS A 71 -4.93 0.11 0.97
C LYS A 71 -6.05 0.24 1.98
N GLN A 72 -5.76 0.17 3.28
CA GLN A 72 -6.76 0.29 4.33
C GLN A 72 -7.50 1.63 4.25
N LYS A 73 -6.76 2.74 4.14
CA LYS A 73 -7.38 4.07 4.02
C LYS A 73 -8.20 4.20 2.74
N LEU A 74 -7.72 3.68 1.61
CA LEU A 74 -8.46 3.69 0.34
C LEU A 74 -9.73 2.85 0.39
N GLN A 75 -9.69 1.66 0.99
CA GLN A 75 -10.88 0.81 1.13
C GLN A 75 -11.96 1.45 2.01
N SER A 76 -11.57 2.31 2.93
CA SER A 76 -12.48 3.11 3.76
C SER A 76 -12.82 4.48 3.17
N THR A 77 -12.54 4.72 1.88
CA THR A 77 -13.00 5.94 1.19
C THR A 77 -14.45 5.81 0.76
N TYR A 78 -15.20 6.89 0.90
CA TYR A 78 -16.59 6.99 0.48
C TYR A 78 -16.81 8.27 -0.32
N PRO A 79 -17.82 8.29 -1.21
CA PRO A 79 -18.09 9.48 -2.00
C PRO A 79 -18.64 10.59 -1.10
N VAL A 80 -17.78 11.55 -0.77
CA VAL A 80 -18.14 12.73 0.04
C VAL A 80 -18.16 13.95 -0.87
N PHE A 81 -19.28 14.69 -0.88
CA PHE A 81 -19.43 15.91 -1.68
C PHE A 81 -19.38 17.14 -0.79
N VAL A 82 -18.49 18.07 -1.11
CA VAL A 82 -18.24 19.27 -0.32
C VAL A 82 -18.42 20.52 -1.14
N SER A 83 -18.91 21.59 -0.52
CA SER A 83 -18.91 22.91 -1.14
C SER A 83 -17.49 23.43 -1.18
N GLN A 84 -17.04 23.90 -2.34
CA GLN A 84 -15.70 24.46 -2.47
C GLN A 84 -15.61 25.76 -1.67
N ILE A 85 -14.84 25.74 -0.58
CA ILE A 85 -14.46 26.97 0.14
C ILE A 85 -13.18 27.49 -0.52
N ASP A 86 -13.33 28.26 -1.60
CA ASP A 86 -12.24 29.09 -2.12
C ASP A 86 -12.11 30.32 -1.22
N GLY A 87 -11.43 30.18 -0.09
CA GLY A 87 -11.32 31.28 0.86
C GLY A 87 -10.41 31.00 2.04
N VAL A 88 -9.77 32.06 2.52
CA VAL A 88 -9.03 32.12 3.78
C VAL A 88 -9.92 31.60 4.93
N PRO A 89 -9.39 30.81 5.88
CA PRO A 89 -10.15 30.38 7.04
C PRO A 89 -10.84 31.57 7.73
N GLY A 90 -12.15 31.51 7.94
CA GLY A 90 -12.93 32.54 8.63
C GLY A 90 -13.75 33.49 7.74
N VAL A 91 -13.68 33.39 6.41
CA VAL A 91 -14.60 34.12 5.52
C VAL A 91 -15.76 33.23 5.13
N THR A 92 -16.97 33.58 5.58
CA THR A 92 -18.22 32.95 5.15
C THR A 92 -18.46 33.29 3.68
N VAL A 93 -17.90 32.49 2.77
CA VAL A 93 -18.28 32.56 1.35
C VAL A 93 -19.75 32.11 1.27
N PRO A 94 -20.65 32.86 0.60
CA PRO A 94 -22.02 32.40 0.39
C PRO A 94 -21.96 31.00 -0.22
N VAL A 95 -22.70 30.05 0.38
CA VAL A 95 -22.72 28.64 -0.01
C VAL A 95 -22.92 28.55 -1.51
N SER A 96 -21.83 28.34 -2.24
CA SER A 96 -21.90 28.07 -3.66
C SER A 96 -22.72 26.79 -3.81
N SER A 97 -23.72 26.80 -4.69
CA SER A 97 -24.46 25.59 -5.09
C SER A 97 -23.55 24.57 -5.80
N LYS A 98 -22.27 24.90 -5.98
CA LYS A 98 -21.24 24.04 -6.54
C LYS A 98 -20.66 23.10 -5.48
N ARG A 99 -20.91 21.80 -5.66
CA ARG A 99 -20.27 20.74 -4.86
C ARG A 99 -19.22 20.02 -5.69
N ILE A 100 -18.14 19.63 -5.05
CA ILE A 100 -17.06 18.80 -5.62
C ILE A 100 -16.97 17.48 -4.85
N LEU A 101 -16.56 16.41 -5.53
CA LEU A 101 -16.21 15.17 -4.85
C LEU A 101 -14.88 15.37 -4.12
N ALA A 102 -14.83 15.00 -2.85
CA ALA A 102 -13.64 15.02 -2.00
C ALA A 102 -12.71 13.84 -2.32
N PHE A 103 -12.28 13.75 -3.58
CA PHE A 103 -11.30 12.80 -4.09
C PHE A 103 -10.51 13.46 -5.22
N GLU A 104 -9.19 13.47 -5.11
CA GLU A 104 -8.26 13.97 -6.12
C GLU A 104 -7.15 12.94 -6.32
N GLY A 105 -6.98 12.52 -7.56
CA GLY A 105 -5.97 11.55 -7.95
C GLY A 105 -4.96 12.13 -8.93
N ASN A 106 -3.70 12.18 -8.53
CA ASN A 106 -2.57 12.53 -9.39
C ASN A 106 -1.63 11.32 -9.54
N VAL A 107 -0.74 11.39 -10.53
CA VAL A 107 0.21 10.28 -10.80
C VAL A 107 1.05 9.92 -9.59
N ASN A 108 1.46 10.90 -8.78
CA ASN A 108 2.37 10.74 -7.64
C ASN A 108 1.75 11.12 -6.29
N SER A 109 0.46 11.47 -6.28
CA SER A 109 -0.24 11.80 -5.03
C SER A 109 -1.71 11.50 -5.13
N ILE A 110 -2.33 11.18 -4.00
CA ILE A 110 -3.75 10.91 -3.91
C ILE A 110 -4.28 11.56 -2.64
N ARG A 111 -5.39 12.29 -2.77
CA ARG A 111 -6.05 13.02 -1.69
C ARG A 111 -7.52 12.63 -1.64
N PHE A 112 -8.03 12.27 -0.48
CA PHE A 112 -9.41 11.80 -0.35
C PHE A 112 -9.89 11.86 1.10
N VAL A 113 -11.19 11.75 1.31
CA VAL A 113 -11.78 11.54 2.65
C VAL A 113 -11.88 10.04 2.94
N THR A 114 -11.47 9.65 4.14
CA THR A 114 -11.53 8.28 4.63
C THR A 114 -12.20 8.20 5.99
N PHE A 115 -12.82 7.05 6.24
CA PHE A 115 -13.46 6.67 7.49
C PHE A 115 -12.64 5.61 8.24
N ALA A 116 -11.43 5.31 7.76
CA ALA A 116 -10.47 4.52 8.52
C ALA A 116 -10.07 5.29 9.79
N THR A 117 -9.56 4.58 10.79
CA THR A 117 -8.99 5.21 11.99
C THR A 117 -7.77 6.07 11.60
N PRO A 118 -7.67 7.33 12.07
CA PRO A 118 -6.46 8.12 11.87
C PRO A 118 -5.28 7.54 12.66
N LEU A 119 -4.05 7.76 12.21
CA LEU A 119 -2.85 7.35 12.95
C LEU A 119 -2.72 8.09 14.28
N THR A 120 -3.21 9.33 14.35
CA THR A 120 -3.26 10.14 15.58
C THR A 120 -4.47 9.89 16.46
N ALA A 121 -5.23 8.79 16.30
CA ALA A 121 -6.48 8.54 17.03
C ALA A 121 -6.31 8.47 18.56
N SER A 122 -6.20 9.63 19.19
CA SER A 122 -6.39 9.84 20.63
C SER A 122 -7.85 10.13 20.95
N ASP A 123 -8.64 10.56 19.95
CA ASP A 123 -10.06 10.88 20.10
C ASP A 123 -10.94 9.93 19.25
N PRO A 124 -11.70 9.02 19.88
CA PRO A 124 -12.58 8.06 19.21
C PRO A 124 -13.78 8.70 18.50
N THR A 125 -13.98 10.02 18.59
CA THR A 125 -15.11 10.72 17.97
C THR A 125 -14.86 11.16 16.53
N THR A 126 -13.62 11.11 16.04
CA THR A 126 -13.25 11.49 14.66
C THR A 126 -13.66 10.38 13.67
N LEU A 127 -14.89 10.46 13.15
CA LEU A 127 -15.47 9.46 12.24
C LEU A 127 -14.93 9.51 10.81
N ALA A 128 -14.48 10.67 10.36
CA ALA A 128 -13.93 10.88 9.03
C ALA A 128 -12.83 11.93 9.06
N HIS A 129 -11.81 11.75 8.23
CA HIS A 129 -10.72 12.69 8.09
C HIS A 129 -10.24 12.75 6.64
N GLU A 130 -9.60 13.85 6.28
CA GLU A 130 -9.00 14.00 4.97
C GLU A 130 -7.57 13.46 5.02
N VAL A 131 -7.18 12.70 3.99
CA VAL A 131 -5.83 12.17 3.87
C VAL A 131 -5.22 12.56 2.54
N LYS A 132 -3.89 12.75 2.52
CA LYS A 132 -3.10 12.90 1.30
C LYS A 132 -1.82 12.08 1.40
N PHE A 133 -1.62 11.19 0.43
CA PHE A 133 -0.36 10.47 0.24
C PHE A 133 0.42 11.11 -0.90
N TYR A 134 1.71 11.35 -0.71
CA TYR A 134 2.59 11.89 -1.73
C TYR A 134 4.06 11.57 -1.40
N ILE A 135 4.94 11.64 -2.40
CA ILE A 135 6.39 11.68 -2.14
C ILE A 135 6.79 13.14 -1.94
N GLY A 136 7.50 13.43 -0.86
CA GLY A 136 7.99 14.77 -0.56
C GLY A 136 8.74 14.85 0.76
N GLU A 137 8.89 16.07 1.25
CA GLU A 137 9.53 16.38 2.52
C GLU A 137 8.52 16.58 3.63
N HIS A 138 8.80 16.02 4.80
CA HIS A 138 8.00 16.23 5.99
C HIS A 138 8.13 17.70 6.45
N PRO A 139 7.03 18.47 6.60
CA PRO A 139 7.10 19.92 6.82
C PRO A 139 7.81 20.39 8.10
N LYS A 140 7.89 19.54 9.13
CA LYS A 140 8.57 19.84 10.40
C LYS A 140 10.00 19.28 10.49
N THR A 141 10.20 17.99 10.17
CA THR A 141 11.48 17.30 10.32
C THR A 141 12.40 17.42 9.10
N GLY A 142 11.87 17.78 7.92
CA GLY A 142 12.62 17.81 6.66
C GLY A 142 12.94 16.43 6.08
N GLN A 143 12.48 15.34 6.71
CA GLN A 143 12.71 13.99 6.21
C GLN A 143 11.99 13.76 4.88
N THR A 144 12.71 13.20 3.90
CA THR A 144 12.18 12.88 2.57
C THR A 144 11.63 11.46 2.52
N GLY A 145 10.47 11.27 1.89
CA GLY A 145 9.90 9.94 1.72
C GLY A 145 8.46 9.94 1.26
N VAL A 146 7.76 8.84 1.51
CA VAL A 146 6.29 8.80 1.40
C VAL A 146 5.70 9.46 2.62
N ILE A 147 5.03 10.58 2.38
CA ILE A 147 4.36 11.37 3.39
C ILE A 147 2.87 11.05 3.37
N LEU A 148 2.32 10.73 4.54
CA LEU A 148 0.90 10.73 4.81
C LEU A 148 0.57 12.01 5.57
N MET A 149 -0.29 12.83 4.98
CA MET A 149 -0.96 13.93 5.65
C MET A 149 -2.34 13.45 6.11
N GLU A 150 -2.67 13.71 7.37
CA GLU A 150 -4.01 13.54 7.92
C GLU A 150 -4.52 14.91 8.39
N ARG A 151 -5.75 15.25 8.04
CA ARG A 151 -6.41 16.48 8.47
C ARG A 151 -7.73 16.16 9.14
N ASP A 152 -7.93 16.67 10.35
CA ASP A 152 -9.24 16.75 10.98
C ASP A 152 -10.12 17.74 10.22
N ILE A 153 -11.29 17.24 9.79
CA ILE A 153 -12.26 17.98 8.99
C ILE A 153 -13.51 18.37 9.79
N SER A 154 -13.51 18.20 11.10
CA SER A 154 -14.64 18.52 11.98
C SER A 154 -15.07 19.99 11.90
N ASN A 155 -14.15 20.87 11.48
CA ASN A 155 -14.40 22.30 11.29
C ASN A 155 -14.97 22.67 9.90
N GLY A 156 -15.25 21.68 9.04
CA GLY A 156 -15.86 21.90 7.72
C GLY A 156 -14.91 22.41 6.65
N ASP A 157 -13.60 22.42 6.90
CA ASP A 157 -12.54 22.85 5.98
C ASP A 157 -12.08 21.74 5.01
N VAL A 158 -12.95 20.76 4.74
CA VAL A 158 -12.70 19.63 3.86
C VAL A 158 -12.23 20.10 2.50
N PHE A 159 -11.12 19.55 2.00
CA PHE A 159 -10.57 19.84 0.67
C PHE A 159 -10.16 21.30 0.43
N SER A 160 -10.14 22.14 1.47
CA SER A 160 -9.61 23.50 1.42
C SER A 160 -8.09 23.51 1.19
N ARG A 161 -7.51 24.69 0.95
CA ARG A 161 -6.06 24.84 0.77
C ARG A 161 -5.27 24.26 1.96
N ILE A 162 -4.22 23.50 1.66
CA ILE A 162 -3.35 22.93 2.68
C ILE A 162 -2.41 24.00 3.23
N GLN A 163 -2.52 24.27 4.53
CA GLN A 163 -1.59 25.10 5.29
C GLN A 163 -0.71 24.19 6.14
N PRO A 164 0.57 23.97 5.80
CA PRO A 164 1.38 22.92 6.41
C PRO A 164 1.58 23.00 7.93
N ARG A 165 1.30 24.15 8.54
CA ARG A 165 1.48 24.41 9.98
C ARG A 165 0.15 24.59 10.73
N SER A 166 -0.97 24.16 10.16
CA SER A 166 -2.27 24.19 10.84
C SER A 166 -2.36 23.10 11.91
N ASP A 167 -2.98 23.41 13.05
CA ASP A 167 -3.16 22.48 14.16
C ASP A 167 -4.08 21.29 13.81
N SER A 168 -4.94 21.45 12.79
CA SER A 168 -5.80 20.36 12.29
C SER A 168 -5.05 19.35 11.43
N ILE A 169 -3.78 19.58 11.09
CA ILE A 169 -3.01 18.76 10.14
C ILE A 169 -1.82 18.08 10.82
N GLN A 170 -1.73 16.78 10.62
CA GLN A 170 -0.62 15.93 11.03
C GLN A 170 0.07 15.33 9.81
N TYR A 171 1.38 15.16 9.91
CA TYR A 171 2.21 14.58 8.86
C TYR A 171 2.98 13.39 9.44
N PHE A 172 3.11 12.35 8.63
CA PHE A 172 3.83 11.13 8.98
C PHE A 172 4.74 10.73 7.83
N VAL A 173 5.97 10.37 8.14
CA VAL A 173 6.86 9.68 7.20
C VAL A 173 6.53 8.20 7.30
N LEU A 174 5.90 7.65 6.26
CA LEU A 174 5.58 6.22 6.20
C LEU A 174 6.76 5.37 5.78
N ALA A 175 7.64 5.92 4.94
CA ALA A 175 8.89 5.31 4.55
C ALA A 175 9.85 6.34 3.98
N GLU A 176 11.13 6.11 4.27
CA GLU A 176 12.27 6.82 3.70
C GLU A 176 12.77 6.09 2.44
N ASN A 177 13.66 6.74 1.68
CA ASN A 177 14.31 6.19 0.48
C ASN A 177 13.34 5.65 -0.58
N VAL A 178 12.21 6.33 -0.78
CA VAL A 178 11.23 5.91 -1.78
C VAL A 178 11.64 6.50 -3.13
N ALA A 179 12.08 5.64 -4.05
CA ALA A 179 12.42 6.01 -5.41
C ALA A 179 11.17 6.43 -6.21
N GLN A 180 10.04 5.76 -5.99
CA GLN A 180 8.82 6.02 -6.75
C GLN A 180 7.55 5.61 -6.01
N MET A 181 6.48 6.38 -6.19
CA MET A 181 5.10 6.01 -5.84
C MET A 181 4.21 6.51 -6.97
N LYS A 182 3.55 5.58 -7.66
CA LYS A 182 2.66 5.87 -8.79
C LYS A 182 1.26 5.36 -8.55
N PHE A 183 0.28 6.15 -8.99
CA PHE A 183 -1.13 5.84 -8.93
C PHE A 183 -1.72 5.84 -10.33
N ARG A 184 -2.59 4.86 -10.59
CA ARG A 184 -3.47 4.83 -11.75
C ARG A 184 -4.88 4.49 -11.28
N TYR A 185 -5.87 4.95 -12.03
CA TYR A 185 -7.26 4.94 -11.60
C TYR A 185 -8.15 4.32 -12.65
N TYR A 186 -8.98 3.36 -12.26
CA TYR A 186 -9.92 2.74 -13.17
C TYR A 186 -11.25 3.49 -13.13
N GLN A 187 -11.51 4.30 -14.16
CA GLN A 187 -12.77 5.01 -14.33
C GLN A 187 -13.78 4.15 -15.08
N MET A 188 -15.04 4.20 -14.67
CA MET A 188 -16.14 3.48 -15.32
C MET A 188 -17.26 4.45 -15.66
N LYS A 189 -17.71 4.44 -16.90
CA LYS A 189 -18.79 5.30 -17.41
C LYS A 189 -19.95 4.43 -17.86
N LYS A 190 -21.17 4.81 -17.50
CA LYS A 190 -22.39 4.17 -17.99
C LYS A 190 -22.66 4.62 -19.43
N LEU A 191 -22.91 3.68 -20.33
CA LEU A 191 -23.24 3.99 -21.72
C LEU A 191 -24.70 4.50 -21.82
N PRO A 192 -24.98 5.52 -22.64
CA PRO A 192 -26.34 5.98 -22.89
C PRO A 192 -27.18 4.89 -23.59
N PRO A 193 -28.51 4.85 -23.38
CA PRO A 193 -29.38 3.79 -23.91
C PRO A 193 -29.35 3.63 -25.43
N GLN A 194 -29.04 4.70 -26.18
CA GLN A 194 -29.00 4.75 -27.64
C GLN A 194 -27.82 3.97 -28.25
N GLU A 195 -26.75 3.73 -27.49
CA GLU A 195 -25.57 2.98 -27.94
C GLU A 195 -25.69 1.46 -27.69
N VAL A 196 -26.81 1.02 -27.08
CA VAL A 196 -27.07 -0.37 -26.67
C VAL A 196 -28.09 -1.05 -27.60
N GLU A 197 -28.58 -0.37 -28.65
CA GLU A 197 -29.52 -0.92 -29.63
C GLU A 197 -28.82 -1.85 -30.64
N GLY A 198 -28.48 -3.06 -30.19
CA GLY A 198 -28.10 -4.21 -31.01
C GLY A 198 -28.90 -5.46 -30.61
N PRO A 199 -28.89 -6.54 -31.42
CA PRO A 199 -29.69 -7.76 -31.17
C PRO A 199 -29.39 -8.43 -29.82
N ASP A 200 -28.21 -8.18 -29.24
CA ASP A 200 -27.85 -8.58 -27.88
C ASP A 200 -28.16 -7.47 -26.87
N LYS A 201 -29.41 -7.43 -26.37
CA LYS A 201 -29.89 -6.49 -25.33
C LYS A 201 -29.17 -6.59 -23.96
N LYS A 202 -28.08 -7.34 -23.86
CA LYS A 202 -27.19 -7.47 -22.69
C LYS A 202 -25.79 -6.91 -22.93
N ALA A 203 -25.50 -6.36 -24.11
CA ALA A 203 -24.18 -5.85 -24.47
C ALA A 203 -23.81 -4.63 -23.61
N LEU A 204 -22.77 -4.79 -22.78
CA LEU A 204 -22.05 -3.80 -21.97
C LEU A 204 -22.79 -2.47 -21.66
N GLN A 205 -23.42 -2.39 -20.50
CA GLN A 205 -24.02 -1.15 -19.98
C GLN A 205 -22.98 -0.12 -19.51
N PHE A 206 -21.69 -0.48 -19.51
CA PHE A 206 -20.60 0.31 -18.95
C PHE A 206 -19.32 0.12 -19.77
N THR A 207 -18.54 1.19 -19.89
CA THR A 207 -17.17 1.19 -20.42
C THR A 207 -16.21 1.63 -19.32
N GLY A 208 -15.00 1.09 -19.30
CA GLY A 208 -13.99 1.44 -18.30
C GLY A 208 -12.60 1.61 -18.90
N GLN A 209 -11.84 2.52 -18.31
CA GLN A 209 -10.47 2.84 -18.75
C GLN A 209 -9.58 3.19 -17.56
N TRP A 210 -8.32 2.78 -17.64
CA TRP A 210 -7.28 3.24 -16.72
C TRP A 210 -6.81 4.64 -17.12
N VAL A 211 -6.76 5.56 -16.16
CA VAL A 211 -6.25 6.92 -16.33
C VAL A 211 -5.24 7.22 -15.23
N ASP A 212 -4.29 8.13 -15.50
CA ASP A 212 -3.24 8.45 -14.53
C ASP A 212 -3.61 9.62 -13.60
N ARG A 213 -4.74 10.31 -13.89
CA ARG A 213 -5.24 11.41 -13.08
C ARG A 213 -6.76 11.43 -13.03
N ILE A 214 -7.28 11.87 -11.90
CA ILE A 214 -8.69 12.15 -11.66
C ILE A 214 -8.79 13.50 -10.97
N PHE A 215 -9.35 14.47 -11.67
CA PHE A 215 -9.80 15.73 -11.11
C PHE A 215 -11.31 15.78 -11.29
N MET A 216 -12.04 16.17 -10.25
CA MET A 216 -13.49 16.33 -10.37
C MET A 216 -13.85 17.75 -10.81
N GLU A 217 -14.64 17.82 -11.87
CA GLU A 217 -15.23 19.05 -12.38
C GLU A 217 -16.34 19.55 -11.44
N GLN A 218 -16.51 20.87 -11.37
CA GLN A 218 -17.51 21.53 -10.52
C GLN A 218 -18.93 21.21 -11.00
N TYR A 219 -19.83 20.82 -10.08
CA TYR A 219 -21.23 20.55 -10.40
C TYR A 219 -22.17 21.60 -9.79
N GLU A 220 -22.97 22.27 -10.61
CA GLU A 220 -24.05 23.16 -10.16
C GLU A 220 -25.34 22.35 -9.88
N GLN A 221 -25.85 22.40 -8.65
CA GLN A 221 -27.21 21.92 -8.37
C GLN A 221 -28.25 22.79 -9.09
N SER A 222 -28.98 22.22 -10.05
CA SER A 222 -30.10 22.92 -10.71
C SER A 222 -31.25 23.18 -9.71
N PRO A 223 -31.79 24.40 -9.61
CA PRO A 223 -32.85 24.75 -8.66
C PRO A 223 -34.22 24.10 -8.96
N ALA A 224 -34.37 23.39 -10.09
CA ALA A 224 -35.65 22.82 -10.52
C ALA A 224 -36.05 21.49 -9.84
N SER A 225 -35.17 20.84 -9.07
CA SER A 225 -35.49 19.57 -8.38
C SER A 225 -36.13 19.73 -6.99
N SER A 226 -36.38 20.96 -6.52
CA SER A 226 -36.90 21.20 -5.16
C SER A 226 -38.40 20.94 -4.97
N ASN A 227 -39.13 20.49 -6.00
CA ASN A 227 -40.59 20.36 -5.95
C ASN A 227 -41.15 18.94 -5.81
N LYS A 228 -40.32 17.95 -5.46
CA LYS A 228 -40.82 16.65 -5.00
C LYS A 228 -40.05 16.21 -3.78
N THR A 229 -40.75 15.52 -2.89
CA THR A 229 -40.28 14.80 -1.70
C THR A 229 -39.28 13.69 -2.07
N ASN A 230 -38.22 14.04 -2.80
CA ASN A 230 -37.21 13.15 -3.32
C ASN A 230 -35.91 13.43 -2.59
N ASN A 231 -35.30 12.35 -2.10
CA ASN A 231 -34.04 12.40 -1.36
C ASN A 231 -32.95 13.03 -2.26
N PRO A 232 -32.35 14.18 -1.91
CA PRO A 232 -31.41 14.91 -2.76
C PRO A 232 -30.19 14.07 -3.17
N THR A 233 -29.85 13.05 -2.37
CA THR A 233 -28.80 12.06 -2.65
C THR A 233 -29.16 11.14 -3.84
N LEU A 234 -30.41 10.75 -3.99
CA LEU A 234 -30.87 9.88 -5.09
C LEU A 234 -30.98 10.64 -6.41
N ASP A 235 -31.37 11.91 -6.36
CA ASP A 235 -31.37 12.78 -7.53
C ASP A 235 -29.94 13.10 -7.98
N PHE A 236 -29.01 13.23 -7.01
CA PHE A 236 -27.57 13.33 -7.27
C PHE A 236 -27.02 12.08 -8.00
N GLU A 237 -27.33 10.87 -7.54
CA GLU A 237 -26.86 9.62 -8.18
C GLU A 237 -27.45 9.40 -9.58
N LYS A 238 -28.71 9.79 -9.80
CA LYS A 238 -29.36 9.70 -11.12
C LYS A 238 -28.79 10.69 -12.13
N ALA A 239 -28.40 11.88 -11.67
CA ALA A 239 -27.84 12.93 -12.51
C ALA A 239 -26.32 12.80 -12.72
N ASN A 240 -25.59 12.19 -11.78
CA ASN A 240 -24.12 12.15 -11.83
C ASN A 240 -23.54 10.93 -12.53
N LYS A 241 -22.71 11.22 -13.54
CA LYS A 241 -21.70 10.30 -14.11
C LYS A 241 -20.39 10.28 -13.30
N ILE A 242 -20.26 11.10 -12.25
CA ILE A 242 -19.03 11.26 -11.46
C ILE A 242 -19.13 10.36 -10.22
N SER A 243 -18.66 9.13 -10.36
CA SER A 243 -18.40 8.24 -9.23
C SER A 243 -16.92 8.28 -8.87
N LEU A 244 -16.57 7.87 -7.65
CA LEU A 244 -15.21 7.45 -7.32
C LEU A 244 -14.70 6.48 -8.41
N PRO A 245 -13.37 6.44 -8.67
CA PRO A 245 -12.82 5.38 -9.49
C PRO A 245 -13.22 4.02 -8.90
N ARG A 246 -13.38 3.01 -9.74
CA ARG A 246 -13.73 1.65 -9.29
C ARG A 246 -12.54 0.91 -8.70
N ALA A 247 -11.34 1.30 -9.09
CA ALA A 247 -10.10 0.78 -8.54
C ALA A 247 -8.98 1.81 -8.62
N VAL A 248 -8.01 1.67 -7.72
CA VAL A 248 -6.73 2.38 -7.75
C VAL A 248 -5.62 1.35 -7.83
N GLU A 249 -4.78 1.46 -8.84
CA GLU A 249 -3.53 0.71 -8.96
C GLU A 249 -2.40 1.53 -8.33
N ILE A 250 -1.63 0.89 -7.47
CA ILE A 250 -0.55 1.49 -6.68
C ILE A 250 0.75 0.77 -7.02
N THR A 251 1.79 1.51 -7.35
CA THR A 251 3.15 0.99 -7.55
C THR A 251 4.11 1.75 -6.66
N ILE A 252 4.87 1.05 -5.82
CA ILE A 252 5.85 1.64 -4.89
C ILE A 252 7.23 1.04 -5.18
N GLY A 253 8.26 1.87 -5.24
CA GLY A 253 9.65 1.47 -5.34
C GLY A 253 10.48 2.13 -4.25
N ILE A 254 11.29 1.35 -3.55
CA ILE A 254 12.22 1.83 -2.52
C ILE A 254 13.65 1.45 -2.86
N THR A 255 14.55 2.37 -2.61
CA THR A 255 15.99 2.14 -2.68
C THR A 255 16.43 1.48 -1.36
N PRO A 256 17.05 0.30 -1.40
CA PRO A 256 17.59 -0.36 -0.20
C PRO A 256 18.56 0.57 0.53
N GLN A 257 18.60 0.48 1.86
CA GLN A 257 19.65 1.18 2.63
C GLN A 257 20.98 0.44 2.45
N PRO A 258 22.11 1.14 2.25
CA PRO A 258 23.43 0.54 2.23
C PRO A 258 23.75 -0.08 3.60
N LYS A 259 24.56 -1.14 3.63
CA LYS A 259 24.93 -1.77 4.90
C LYS A 259 25.84 -0.83 5.71
N PRO A 260 25.77 -0.86 7.05
CA PRO A 260 26.71 -0.14 7.89
C PRO A 260 28.16 -0.55 7.58
N GLY A 261 28.97 0.37 7.08
CA GLY A 261 30.38 0.13 6.72
C GLY A 261 30.64 -0.28 5.27
N GLU A 262 29.61 -0.34 4.43
CA GLU A 262 29.73 -0.54 2.98
C GLU A 262 29.71 0.86 2.31
N GLU A 263 30.79 1.26 1.65
CA GLU A 263 30.79 2.49 0.85
C GLU A 263 29.78 2.32 -0.30
N VAL A 264 28.91 3.31 -0.47
CA VAL A 264 27.98 3.33 -1.61
C VAL A 264 28.85 3.51 -2.85
N GLU A 265 29.05 2.43 -3.62
CA GLU A 265 29.65 2.55 -4.95
C GLU A 265 28.84 3.58 -5.76
N ASP A 266 29.53 4.40 -6.56
CA ASP A 266 29.00 5.57 -7.29
C ASP A 266 27.81 5.21 -8.22
N GLU A 267 27.61 3.92 -8.50
CA GLU A 267 26.39 3.35 -9.07
C GLU A 267 25.36 3.09 -7.95
N GLY A 268 24.58 4.12 -7.62
CA GLY A 268 23.55 4.04 -6.57
C GLY A 268 22.66 2.79 -6.65
N LEU A 269 22.29 2.26 -5.47
CA LEU A 269 21.53 1.02 -5.34
C LEU A 269 20.25 1.02 -6.20
N GLU A 270 20.02 -0.08 -6.94
CA GLU A 270 18.82 -0.21 -7.76
C GLU A 270 17.55 -0.26 -6.90
N PRO A 271 16.49 0.48 -7.29
CA PRO A 271 15.24 0.48 -6.56
C PRO A 271 14.52 -0.87 -6.68
N VAL A 272 14.03 -1.38 -5.55
CA VAL A 272 13.19 -2.57 -5.48
C VAL A 272 11.72 -2.15 -5.54
N PHE A 273 10.99 -2.66 -6.54
CA PHE A 273 9.58 -2.37 -6.73
C PHE A 273 8.69 -3.44 -6.10
N SER A 274 7.58 -2.99 -5.49
CA SER A 274 6.47 -3.87 -5.18
C SER A 274 5.76 -4.29 -6.48
N PRO A 275 5.19 -5.51 -6.54
CA PRO A 275 4.16 -5.80 -7.52
C PRO A 275 3.06 -4.72 -7.46
N PRO A 276 2.47 -4.31 -8.59
CA PRO A 276 1.34 -3.38 -8.58
C PRO A 276 0.18 -3.94 -7.75
N ILE A 277 -0.36 -3.12 -6.85
CA ILE A 277 -1.49 -3.49 -6.00
C ILE A 277 -2.73 -2.78 -6.52
N ILE A 278 -3.78 -3.54 -6.80
CA ILE A 278 -5.08 -3.00 -7.22
C ILE A 278 -6.01 -2.99 -6.01
N VAL A 279 -6.42 -1.79 -5.59
CA VAL A 279 -7.39 -1.58 -4.52
C VAL A 279 -8.73 -1.25 -5.15
N LEU A 280 -9.71 -2.13 -4.98
CA LEU A 280 -11.08 -1.86 -5.40
C LEU A 280 -11.70 -0.83 -4.46
N LEU A 281 -12.39 0.15 -5.03
CA LEU A 281 -13.19 1.11 -4.28
C LEU A 281 -14.68 0.79 -4.49
N ASN A 282 -15.50 1.02 -3.47
CA ASN A 282 -16.94 0.70 -3.48
C ASN A 282 -17.26 -0.79 -3.70
N SER A 283 -16.38 -1.72 -3.33
CA SER A 283 -16.65 -3.15 -3.39
C SER A 283 -17.54 -3.58 -2.21
N GLY A 284 -18.86 -3.56 -2.38
CA GLY A 284 -19.76 -4.36 -1.52
C GLY A 284 -20.90 -3.65 -0.78
N MET A 285 -21.40 -2.48 -1.22
CA MET A 285 -22.57 -1.87 -0.58
C MET A 285 -23.78 -1.77 -1.51
N GLU A 286 -24.63 -2.80 -1.49
CA GLU A 286 -26.07 -2.56 -1.57
C GLU A 286 -26.55 -2.28 -0.14
N PHE A 287 -26.94 -1.05 0.16
CA PHE A 287 -27.69 -0.80 1.38
C PHE A 287 -28.96 -1.65 1.32
N ALA A 288 -29.15 -2.55 2.29
CA ALA A 288 -30.43 -3.23 2.46
C ALA A 288 -31.51 -2.14 2.55
N ARG A 289 -32.31 -2.00 1.50
CA ARG A 289 -33.45 -1.08 1.54
C ARG A 289 -34.32 -1.57 2.69
N PRO A 290 -34.63 -0.73 3.69
CA PRO A 290 -35.59 -1.13 4.70
C PRO A 290 -36.88 -1.54 3.97
N PRO A 291 -37.55 -2.62 4.41
CA PRO A 291 -38.77 -3.07 3.76
C PRO A 291 -39.74 -1.90 3.73
N ILE A 292 -40.22 -1.56 2.52
CA ILE A 292 -41.27 -0.57 2.34
C ILE A 292 -42.49 -1.15 3.03
N VAL A 293 -42.81 -0.65 4.23
CA VAL A 293 -44.10 -0.90 4.85
C VAL A 293 -45.10 -0.28 3.90
N LYS A 294 -45.81 -1.12 3.14
CA LYS A 294 -47.00 -0.67 2.42
C LYS A 294 -47.96 -0.19 3.51
N GLU A 295 -48.20 1.12 3.56
CA GLU A 295 -49.35 1.64 4.30
C GLU A 295 -50.55 0.83 3.81
N ALA A 296 -51.18 0.11 4.74
CA ALA A 296 -52.41 -0.58 4.46
C ALA A 296 -53.40 0.46 3.94
N ASP A 297 -53.97 0.18 2.77
CA ASP A 297 -55.04 0.95 2.16
C ASP A 297 -56.11 1.24 3.22
N ASN A 298 -56.11 2.48 3.69
CA ASN A 298 -57.20 3.03 4.46
C ASN A 298 -58.30 3.36 3.47
N GLU A 299 -58.96 2.33 2.95
CA GLU A 299 -60.11 2.47 2.08
C GLU A 299 -61.13 1.37 2.37
N LYS A 300 -62.07 1.73 3.27
CA LYS A 300 -63.53 1.46 3.26
C LYS A 300 -64.05 1.71 4.69
N ALA A 301 -64.80 2.79 4.88
CA ALA A 301 -66.25 2.86 4.66
C ALA A 301 -67.02 2.00 5.67
#